data_AF-V5NLJ1-F1
#
_entry.id   AF-V5NLJ1-F1
#
_cell.length_a   1.000
_cell.length_b   1.000
_cell.length_c   1.000
_cell.angle_alpha   90.00
_cell.angle_beta   90.00
_cell.angle_gamma   90.00
#
_symmetry.space_group_name_H-M   'P 1'
#
loop_
_entity.id
_entity.type
_entity.pdbx_description
1 polymer ?
#
loop_
_entity_poly.entity_id
_entity_poly.type
_entity_poly.pdbx_seq_one_letter_code
_entity_poly.pdbx_strand_id
1 'polypeptide(L)'
;MKRMLAEFEKIQAILMAFPHEFSDWAYCIKEARESFLNIIQTIAKHAKVLVCVHTSDTIGYEMLKNLSGVEIAKVDTNDTWARDFGAISIENQGVLECLDFGFNGWGLKYPSNLDNLVNFKLKSLGFLKHPLKTMPYILEGGSIESDGAGSVLTTPNKRYRILQKSQIYPNDPQRLEILCLQNASIPPLFA
;
A
#
# COMPACT_ATOMS: atom_id res chain seq x y z
N MET A 1 -7.57 7.36 20.76
CA MET A 1 -7.57 5.94 20.34
C MET A 1 -7.22 5.88 18.86
N LYS A 2 -6.44 4.90 18.42
CA LYS A 2 -6.09 4.68 17.01
C LYS A 2 -6.58 3.30 16.57
N ARG A 3 -7.04 3.17 15.33
CA ARG A 3 -7.40 1.89 14.71
C ARG A 3 -7.00 1.87 13.24
N MET A 4 -6.60 0.71 12.73
CA MET A 4 -6.52 0.49 11.28
C MET A 4 -7.95 0.25 10.77
N LEU A 5 -8.29 0.84 9.62
CA LEU A 5 -9.61 0.60 9.02
C LEU A 5 -9.64 -0.78 8.39
N ALA A 6 -10.79 -1.46 8.45
CA ALA A 6 -11.01 -2.72 7.75
C ALA A 6 -11.31 -2.49 6.26
N GLU A 7 -10.99 -3.48 5.44
CA GLU A 7 -11.25 -3.43 4.00
C GLU A 7 -12.76 -3.46 3.64
N PHE A 8 -13.60 -4.01 4.52
CA PHE A 8 -15.05 -4.00 4.34
C PHE A 8 -15.73 -2.68 4.77
N GLU A 9 -14.97 -1.70 5.27
CA GLU A 9 -15.49 -0.36 5.54
C GLU A 9 -15.75 0.42 4.23
N LYS A 10 -16.35 1.61 4.35
CA LYS A 10 -16.65 2.44 3.18
C LYS A 10 -15.36 2.95 2.53
N ILE A 11 -15.09 2.48 1.32
CA ILE A 11 -13.91 2.88 0.53
C ILE A 11 -14.23 4.12 -0.34
N GLN A 12 -13.33 5.10 -0.33
CA GLN A 12 -13.42 6.27 -1.22
C GLN A 12 -12.88 5.96 -2.63
N ALA A 13 -11.69 5.37 -2.69
CA ALA A 13 -10.99 5.03 -3.92
C ALA A 13 -10.06 3.84 -3.71
N ILE A 14 -9.81 3.09 -4.78
CA ILE A 14 -8.80 2.03 -4.84
C ILE A 14 -7.57 2.56 -5.56
N LEU A 15 -6.40 2.42 -4.92
CA LEU A 15 -5.11 2.72 -5.52
C LEU A 15 -4.61 1.52 -6.33
N MET A 16 -4.18 1.75 -7.56
CA MET A 16 -3.55 0.75 -8.43
C MET A 16 -2.31 1.34 -9.11
N ALA A 17 -1.42 0.48 -9.62
CA ALA A 17 -0.36 0.85 -10.55
C ALA A 17 -0.52 0.02 -11.84
N PHE A 18 -0.52 0.69 -12.99
CA PHE A 18 -0.77 0.05 -14.28
C PHE A 18 0.50 -0.61 -14.82
N PRO A 19 0.42 -1.83 -15.41
CA PRO A 19 1.60 -2.49 -15.97
C PRO A 19 2.20 -1.69 -17.13
N HIS A 20 3.52 -1.63 -17.18
CA HIS A 20 4.29 -0.90 -18.19
C HIS A 20 5.53 -1.69 -18.65
N GLU A 21 6.10 -1.30 -19.79
CA GLU A 21 7.25 -1.96 -20.42
C GLU A 21 8.58 -1.83 -19.66
N PHE A 22 8.66 -0.91 -18.68
CA PHE A 22 9.86 -0.73 -17.83
C PHE A 22 9.89 -1.66 -16.59
N SER A 23 9.20 -2.80 -16.65
CA SER A 23 9.08 -3.78 -15.57
C SER A 23 9.09 -5.20 -16.12
N ASP A 24 9.00 -6.21 -15.25
CA ASP A 24 8.91 -7.62 -15.67
C ASP A 24 7.68 -7.92 -16.55
N TRP A 25 6.67 -7.03 -16.57
CA TRP A 25 5.53 -7.13 -17.49
C TRP A 25 5.88 -6.95 -18.96
N ALA A 26 7.08 -6.42 -19.30
CA ALA A 26 7.49 -6.18 -20.68
C ALA A 26 7.28 -7.40 -21.60
N TYR A 27 7.54 -8.61 -21.09
CA TYR A 27 7.43 -9.86 -21.84
C TYR A 27 6.00 -10.22 -22.28
N CYS A 28 4.98 -9.74 -21.55
CA CYS A 28 3.58 -10.02 -21.82
C CYS A 28 2.69 -8.76 -21.72
N ILE A 29 3.26 -7.58 -22.00
CA ILE A 29 2.66 -6.29 -21.69
C ILE A 29 1.26 -6.10 -22.30
N LYS A 30 1.00 -6.70 -23.46
CA LYS A 30 -0.33 -6.64 -24.10
C LYS A 30 -1.38 -7.38 -23.25
N GLU A 31 -1.10 -8.62 -22.86
CA GLU A 31 -2.01 -9.42 -22.04
C GLU A 31 -2.20 -8.82 -20.64
N ALA A 32 -1.11 -8.32 -20.04
CA ALA A 32 -1.16 -7.62 -18.76
C ALA A 32 -2.08 -6.40 -18.82
N ARG A 33 -1.93 -5.56 -19.85
CA ARG A 33 -2.77 -4.36 -20.04
C ARG A 33 -4.25 -4.70 -20.18
N GLU A 34 -4.60 -5.72 -20.96
CA GLU A 34 -6.00 -6.16 -21.11
C GLU A 34 -6.59 -6.64 -19.78
N SER A 35 -5.83 -7.45 -19.03
CA SER A 35 -6.26 -7.95 -17.71
C SER A 35 -6.48 -6.80 -16.72
N PHE A 36 -5.50 -5.89 -16.59
CA PHE A 36 -5.61 -4.73 -15.69
C PHE A 36 -6.73 -3.78 -16.11
N LEU A 37 -6.95 -3.58 -17.42
CA LEU A 37 -8.05 -2.76 -17.91
C LEU A 37 -9.40 -3.33 -17.46
N ASN A 38 -9.59 -4.64 -17.58
CA ASN A 38 -10.81 -5.32 -17.12
C ASN A 38 -11.00 -5.21 -15.60
N ILE A 39 -9.93 -5.38 -14.82
CA ILE A 39 -9.96 -5.19 -13.36
C ILE A 39 -10.36 -3.75 -13.01
N ILE A 40 -9.71 -2.75 -13.60
CA ILE A 40 -9.96 -1.32 -13.36
C ILE A 40 -11.42 -0.97 -13.68
N GLN A 41 -11.91 -1.38 -14.84
CA GLN A 41 -13.31 -1.12 -15.24
C GLN A 41 -14.32 -1.79 -14.33
N THR A 42 -13.97 -2.94 -13.75
CA THR A 42 -14.83 -3.65 -12.79
C THR A 42 -14.88 -2.89 -11.46
N ILE A 43 -13.72 -2.50 -10.91
CA ILE A 43 -13.64 -1.74 -9.66
C ILE A 43 -14.32 -0.38 -9.80
N ALA A 44 -14.15 0.29 -10.95
CA ALA A 44 -14.72 1.61 -11.23
C ALA A 44 -16.26 1.66 -11.13
N LYS A 45 -16.95 0.52 -11.19
CA LYS A 45 -18.40 0.41 -10.97
C LYS A 45 -18.79 0.55 -9.49
N HIS A 46 -17.85 0.37 -8.57
CA HIS A 46 -18.09 0.26 -7.13
C HIS A 46 -17.33 1.30 -6.30
N ALA A 47 -16.15 1.74 -6.75
CA ALA A 47 -15.36 2.80 -6.12
C ALA A 47 -14.55 3.55 -7.19
N LYS A 48 -14.12 4.78 -6.89
CA LYS A 48 -13.16 5.47 -7.77
C LYS A 48 -11.86 4.67 -7.84
N VAL A 49 -11.16 4.74 -8.97
CA VAL A 49 -9.84 4.11 -9.12
C VAL A 49 -8.80 5.20 -9.36
N LEU A 50 -7.80 5.28 -8.49
CA LEU A 50 -6.63 6.10 -8.71
C LEU A 50 -5.53 5.20 -9.25
N VAL A 51 -5.08 5.44 -10.48
CA VAL A 51 -4.10 4.59 -11.16
C VAL A 51 -2.80 5.35 -11.36
N CYS A 52 -1.72 4.85 -10.75
CA CYS A 52 -0.36 5.24 -11.10
C CYS A 52 -0.03 4.74 -12.51
N VAL A 53 0.34 5.65 -13.39
CA VAL A 53 0.81 5.36 -14.74
C VAL A 53 2.22 5.91 -14.85
N HIS A 54 3.17 5.05 -15.26
CA HIS A 54 4.54 5.45 -15.49
C HIS A 54 4.60 6.68 -16.42
N THR A 55 5.47 7.64 -16.12
CA THR A 55 5.52 8.93 -16.82
C THR A 55 5.69 8.76 -18.33
N SER A 56 6.59 7.85 -18.72
CA SER A 56 6.84 7.44 -20.11
C SER A 56 5.83 6.45 -20.73
N ASP A 57 4.82 5.97 -19.99
CA ASP A 57 3.80 5.05 -20.53
C ASP A 57 2.65 5.82 -21.19
N THR A 58 2.88 6.23 -22.44
CA THR A 58 1.87 6.90 -23.26
C THR A 58 0.70 5.96 -23.60
N ILE A 59 0.98 4.68 -23.88
CA ILE A 59 -0.07 3.73 -24.26
C ILE A 59 -1.02 3.49 -23.08
N GLY A 60 -0.50 3.19 -21.89
CA GLY A 60 -1.34 3.00 -20.72
C GLY A 60 -2.14 4.25 -20.34
N TYR A 61 -1.55 5.45 -20.50
CA TYR A 61 -2.29 6.69 -20.32
C TYR A 61 -3.46 6.81 -21.29
N GLU A 62 -3.24 6.56 -22.58
CA GLU A 62 -4.29 6.61 -23.61
C GLU A 62 -5.42 5.60 -23.35
N MET A 63 -5.09 4.41 -22.86
CA MET A 63 -6.08 3.38 -22.50
C MET A 63 -6.99 3.81 -21.34
N LEU A 64 -6.46 4.59 -20.39
CA LEU A 64 -7.14 4.91 -19.13
C LEU A 64 -7.79 6.30 -19.11
N LYS A 65 -7.29 7.27 -19.89
CA LYS A 65 -7.62 8.70 -19.72
C LYS A 65 -9.10 9.07 -19.87
N ASN A 66 -9.86 8.26 -20.60
CA ASN A 66 -11.28 8.48 -20.87
C ASN A 66 -12.19 7.53 -20.08
N LEU A 67 -11.64 6.70 -19.18
CA LEU A 67 -12.45 5.80 -18.37
C LEU A 67 -13.18 6.56 -17.26
N SER A 68 -14.50 6.37 -17.20
CA SER A 68 -15.32 6.92 -16.12
C SER A 68 -14.93 6.30 -14.77
N GLY A 69 -14.87 7.12 -13.73
CA GLY A 69 -14.51 6.67 -12.38
C GLY A 69 -13.01 6.42 -12.17
N VAL A 70 -12.16 6.70 -13.17
CA VAL A 70 -10.71 6.53 -13.10
C VAL A 70 -10.01 7.89 -13.08
N GLU A 71 -9.09 8.06 -12.14
CA GLU A 71 -8.18 9.21 -12.04
C GLU A 71 -6.75 8.71 -12.24
N ILE A 72 -5.95 9.44 -13.03
CA ILE A 72 -4.58 9.04 -13.35
C ILE A 72 -3.58 9.90 -12.59
N ALA A 73 -2.66 9.25 -11.89
CA ALA A 73 -1.47 9.87 -11.35
C ALA A 73 -0.25 9.48 -12.20
N LYS A 74 0.50 10.46 -12.71
CA LYS A 74 1.77 10.22 -13.41
C LYS A 74 2.88 9.97 -12.38
N VAL A 75 3.05 8.71 -12.00
CA VAL A 75 3.98 8.27 -10.95
C VAL A 75 4.64 6.98 -11.44
N ASP A 76 5.97 7.00 -11.54
CA ASP A 76 6.74 5.81 -11.90
C ASP A 76 6.77 4.79 -10.76
N THR A 77 6.66 3.52 -11.13
CA THR A 77 6.65 2.34 -10.29
C THR A 77 7.67 1.32 -10.82
N ASN A 78 8.18 0.44 -9.96
CA ASN A 78 8.91 -0.74 -10.39
C ASN A 78 7.94 -1.83 -10.84
N ASP A 79 6.81 -2.00 -10.14
CA ASP A 79 5.81 -3.02 -10.46
C ASP A 79 4.38 -2.58 -10.00
N THR A 80 3.41 -3.48 -10.11
CA THR A 80 1.97 -3.22 -10.05
C THR A 80 1.34 -3.45 -8.67
N TRP A 81 2.14 -3.87 -7.68
CA TRP A 81 1.69 -4.38 -6.38
C TRP A 81 1.33 -3.30 -5.36
N ALA A 82 0.38 -2.43 -5.70
CA ALA A 82 -0.06 -1.31 -4.86
C ALA A 82 -0.55 -1.71 -3.46
N ARG A 83 -0.94 -2.97 -3.26
CA ARG A 83 -1.24 -3.53 -1.95
C ARG A 83 -0.05 -3.46 -0.99
N ASP A 84 1.17 -3.67 -1.49
CA ASP A 84 2.34 -3.89 -0.64
C ASP A 84 3.16 -2.61 -0.42
N PHE A 85 3.17 -1.69 -1.39
CA PHE A 85 3.82 -0.38 -1.24
C PHE A 85 2.86 0.76 -0.91
N GLY A 86 1.55 0.56 -1.04
CA GLY A 86 0.54 1.59 -0.77
C GLY A 86 0.46 1.95 0.71
N ALA A 87 0.14 3.21 0.99
CA ALA A 87 0.02 3.69 2.37
C ALA A 87 -1.10 2.96 3.13
N ILE A 88 -0.83 2.61 4.40
CA ILE A 88 -1.81 2.00 5.29
C ILE A 88 -2.65 3.10 5.94
N SER A 89 -3.98 3.02 5.81
CA SER A 89 -4.89 4.01 6.38
C SER A 89 -5.28 3.65 7.82
N ILE A 90 -5.17 4.64 8.71
CA ILE A 90 -5.64 4.54 10.10
C ILE A 90 -6.60 5.68 10.41
N GLU A 91 -7.42 5.48 11.44
CA GLU A 91 -8.15 6.53 12.12
C GLU A 91 -7.49 6.80 13.46
N ASN A 92 -7.07 8.03 13.68
CA ASN A 92 -6.39 8.49 14.88
C ASN A 92 -7.22 9.60 15.55
N GLN A 93 -7.90 9.26 16.64
CA GLN A 93 -8.81 10.17 17.34
C GLN A 93 -9.87 10.79 16.40
N GLY A 94 -10.41 9.97 15.48
CA GLY A 94 -11.42 10.40 14.49
C GLY A 94 -10.84 11.12 13.26
N VAL A 95 -9.51 11.27 13.16
CA VAL A 95 -8.84 11.85 12.00
C VAL A 95 -8.23 10.74 11.15
N LEU A 96 -8.55 10.72 9.86
CA LEU A 96 -7.90 9.83 8.90
C LEU A 96 -6.45 10.25 8.67
N GLU A 97 -5.54 9.28 8.76
CA GLU A 97 -4.10 9.44 8.57
C GLU A 97 -3.59 8.28 7.70
N CYS A 98 -2.71 8.58 6.75
CA CYS A 98 -2.02 7.59 5.92
C CYS A 98 -0.62 7.34 6.48
N LEU A 99 -0.27 6.07 6.70
CA LEU A 99 1.05 5.64 7.15
C LEU A 99 1.86 5.15 5.95
N ASP A 100 2.99 5.80 5.72
CA ASP A 100 3.94 5.49 4.66
C ASP A 100 5.06 4.61 5.23
N PHE A 101 4.81 3.30 5.25
CA PHE A 101 5.81 2.31 5.61
C PHE A 101 6.82 2.12 4.48
N GLY A 102 8.05 1.75 4.85
CA GLY A 102 9.03 1.40 3.86
C GLY A 102 8.64 0.11 3.14
N PHE A 103 8.72 0.12 1.82
CA PHE A 103 8.66 -1.06 0.96
C PHE A 103 10.06 -1.36 0.43
N ASN A 104 10.47 -2.63 0.48
CA ASN A 104 11.82 -3.02 0.08
C ASN A 104 11.86 -4.20 -0.92
N GLY A 105 10.75 -4.49 -1.61
CA GLY A 105 10.68 -5.59 -2.56
C GLY A 105 10.72 -6.96 -1.87
N TRP A 106 9.85 -7.16 -0.88
CA TRP A 106 9.66 -8.42 -0.13
C TRP A 106 10.95 -9.00 0.45
N GLY A 107 11.69 -8.16 1.16
CA GLY A 107 12.97 -8.53 1.76
C GLY A 107 14.14 -8.41 0.80
N LEU A 108 14.19 -7.32 0.03
CA LEU A 108 15.27 -6.99 -0.91
C LEU A 108 15.42 -8.00 -2.05
N LYS A 109 14.35 -8.72 -2.40
CA LYS A 109 14.36 -9.68 -3.51
C LYS A 109 14.29 -8.99 -4.86
N TYR A 110 13.61 -7.84 -4.90
CA TYR A 110 13.37 -7.08 -6.14
C TYR A 110 13.66 -5.58 -5.95
N PRO A 111 14.03 -4.86 -7.03
CA PRO A 111 14.10 -3.40 -7.02
C PRO A 111 12.77 -2.78 -6.58
N SER A 112 12.83 -1.79 -5.69
CA SER A 112 11.66 -1.15 -5.08
C SER A 112 11.86 0.35 -4.87
N ASN A 113 12.88 0.93 -5.54
CA ASN A 113 13.27 2.32 -5.40
C ASN A 113 12.20 3.32 -5.88
N LEU A 114 11.35 2.92 -6.83
CA LEU A 114 10.23 3.72 -7.32
C LEU A 114 8.97 3.44 -6.50
N ASP A 115 8.66 2.16 -6.23
CA ASP A 115 7.49 1.74 -5.45
C ASP A 115 7.48 2.37 -4.04
N ASN A 116 8.63 2.36 -3.37
CA ASN A 116 8.81 2.95 -2.04
C ASN A 116 8.64 4.49 -2.01
N LEU A 117 8.55 5.15 -3.18
CA LEU A 117 8.32 6.59 -3.29
C LEU A 117 6.91 6.95 -3.77
N VAL A 118 6.06 5.96 -4.08
CA VAL A 118 4.72 6.19 -4.64
C VAL A 118 3.87 7.05 -3.70
N ASN A 119 3.80 6.71 -2.41
CA ASN A 119 2.97 7.44 -1.45
C ASN A 119 3.41 8.91 -1.33
N PHE A 120 4.72 9.15 -1.22
CA PHE A 120 5.28 10.49 -1.17
C PHE A 120 4.96 11.30 -2.44
N LYS A 121 5.16 10.71 -3.63
CA LYS A 121 4.83 11.35 -4.91
C LYS A 121 3.33 11.67 -5.00
N LEU A 122 2.45 10.71 -4.70
CA LEU A 122 0.99 10.91 -4.69
C LEU A 122 0.57 12.01 -3.71
N LYS A 123 1.20 12.10 -2.53
CA LYS A 123 0.97 13.18 -1.58
C LYS A 123 1.41 14.53 -2.12
N SER A 124 2.60 14.62 -2.71
CA SER A 124 3.15 15.86 -3.27
C SER A 124 2.33 16.39 -4.46
N LEU A 125 1.76 15.49 -5.26
CA LEU A 125 0.85 15.80 -6.37
C LEU A 125 -0.58 16.11 -5.90
N GLY A 126 -0.85 15.98 -4.60
CA GLY A 126 -2.14 16.30 -4.01
C GLY A 126 -3.21 15.23 -4.18
N PHE A 127 -2.90 14.02 -4.64
CA PHE A 127 -3.87 12.92 -4.72
C PHE A 127 -4.23 12.37 -3.32
N LEU A 128 -3.25 12.28 -2.41
CA LEU A 128 -3.51 11.92 -1.01
C LEU A 128 -3.90 13.15 -0.18
N LYS A 129 -5.20 13.26 0.15
CA LYS A 129 -5.77 14.42 0.85
C LYS A 129 -5.50 14.42 2.36
N HIS A 130 -5.26 13.26 2.96
CA HIS A 130 -5.01 13.09 4.39
C HIS A 130 -3.53 13.29 4.76
N PRO A 131 -3.18 13.56 6.03
CA PRO A 131 -1.79 13.55 6.49
C PRO A 131 -1.09 12.25 6.09
N LEU A 132 0.16 12.37 5.61
CA LEU A 132 1.01 11.23 5.29
C LEU A 132 2.17 11.22 6.28
N LYS A 133 2.31 10.14 7.05
CA LYS A 133 3.36 9.98 8.05
C LYS A 133 4.32 8.87 7.64
N THR A 134 5.58 9.22 7.41
CA THR A 134 6.64 8.25 7.15
C THR A 134 6.95 7.42 8.40
N MET A 135 6.99 6.11 8.23
CA MET A 135 7.24 5.15 9.30
C MET A 135 8.66 4.58 9.18
N PRO A 136 9.41 4.42 10.28
CA PRO A 136 10.79 3.95 10.25
C PRO A 136 10.90 2.41 10.16
N TYR A 137 9.92 1.76 9.53
CA TYR A 137 9.76 0.31 9.51
C TYR A 137 9.40 -0.18 8.12
N ILE A 138 9.81 -1.43 7.81
CA ILE A 138 9.39 -2.12 6.60
C ILE A 138 8.13 -2.93 6.91
N LEU A 139 7.09 -2.74 6.12
CA LEU A 139 5.83 -3.47 6.24
C LEU A 139 5.08 -3.43 4.91
N GLU A 140 4.64 -4.59 4.43
CA GLU A 140 3.80 -4.69 3.25
C GLU A 140 2.32 -4.78 3.64
N GLY A 141 1.44 -4.03 2.97
CA GLY A 141 0.00 -4.05 3.29
C GLY A 141 -0.64 -5.44 3.15
N GLY A 142 -0.22 -6.25 2.17
CA GLY A 142 -0.71 -7.63 1.97
C GLY A 142 -0.14 -8.67 2.95
N SER A 143 0.50 -8.20 4.01
CA SER A 143 1.10 -9.02 5.06
C SER A 143 0.25 -8.99 6.34
N ILE A 144 -0.66 -8.02 6.47
CA ILE A 144 -1.53 -7.82 7.62
C ILE A 144 -2.98 -7.69 7.19
N GLU A 145 -3.90 -8.03 8.07
CA GLU A 145 -5.34 -7.88 7.89
C GLU A 145 -5.93 -7.24 9.14
N SER A 146 -6.90 -6.34 8.99
CA SER A 146 -7.56 -5.66 10.12
C SER A 146 -9.05 -5.91 10.13
N ASP A 147 -9.60 -6.16 11.32
CA ASP A 147 -11.05 -6.23 11.55
C ASP A 147 -11.69 -4.85 11.79
N GLY A 148 -10.91 -3.76 11.80
CA GLY A 148 -11.43 -2.40 12.04
C GLY A 148 -11.78 -2.11 13.50
N ALA A 149 -11.69 -3.11 14.39
CA ALA A 149 -12.11 -3.08 15.79
C ALA A 149 -10.95 -3.36 16.78
N GLY A 150 -9.72 -3.44 16.28
CA GLY A 150 -8.51 -3.54 17.09
C GLY A 150 -7.75 -4.87 16.95
N SER A 151 -8.31 -5.84 16.22
CA SER A 151 -7.61 -7.08 15.91
C SER A 151 -6.83 -6.92 14.60
N VAL A 152 -5.61 -7.45 14.59
CA VAL A 152 -4.79 -7.55 13.38
C VAL A 152 -4.35 -9.00 13.21
N LEU A 153 -4.64 -9.59 12.06
CA LEU A 153 -4.19 -10.91 11.67
C LEU A 153 -2.91 -10.80 10.83
N THR A 154 -1.92 -11.65 11.10
CA THR A 154 -0.66 -11.72 10.35
C THR A 154 -0.08 -13.13 10.42
N THR A 155 0.96 -13.41 9.63
CA THR A 155 1.66 -14.70 9.64
C THR A 155 3.07 -14.57 10.22
N PRO A 156 3.53 -15.49 11.10
CA PRO A 156 4.89 -15.44 11.65
C PRO A 156 6.00 -15.65 10.60
N ASN A 157 5.67 -16.33 9.49
CA ASN A 157 6.64 -16.85 8.53
C ASN A 157 7.05 -15.86 7.44
N LYS A 158 6.28 -14.77 7.22
CA LYS A 158 6.83 -13.63 6.49
C LYS A 158 7.82 -12.99 7.44
N ARG A 159 9.12 -13.10 7.13
CA ARG A 159 10.19 -12.45 7.88
C ARG A 159 9.95 -10.94 7.86
N TYR A 160 9.12 -10.45 8.78
CA TYR A 160 9.05 -9.04 9.15
C TYR A 160 10.35 -8.72 9.83
N ARG A 161 11.36 -8.50 9.01
CA ARG A 161 12.51 -7.73 9.44
C ARG A 161 11.99 -6.30 9.50
N ILE A 162 11.37 -5.97 10.63
CA ILE A 162 11.41 -4.61 11.16
C ILE A 162 12.90 -4.33 11.30
N LEU A 163 13.54 -3.89 10.20
CA LEU A 163 14.93 -3.48 10.17
C LEU A 163 14.98 -2.17 10.95
N GLN A 164 14.95 -2.26 12.28
CA GLN A 164 15.52 -1.20 13.07
C GLN A 164 16.97 -1.06 12.63
N LYS A 165 17.45 0.18 12.53
CA LYS A 165 18.88 0.50 12.63
C LYS A 165 19.41 -0.02 13.97
N SER A 166 19.58 -1.31 14.13
CA SER A 166 20.49 -1.93 15.08
C SER A 166 20.51 -3.42 14.79
N GLN A 167 21.71 -3.90 14.52
CA GLN A 167 22.07 -5.26 14.22
C GLN A 167 22.04 -6.10 15.50
N ILE A 168 20.91 -6.13 16.22
CA ILE A 168 20.85 -6.74 17.55
C ILE A 168 19.51 -7.48 17.69
N TYR A 169 19.60 -8.80 17.85
CA TYR A 169 18.55 -9.77 18.20
C TYR A 169 17.66 -10.29 17.06
N PRO A 170 18.04 -11.42 16.42
CA PRO A 170 17.31 -11.98 15.28
C PRO A 170 16.00 -12.75 15.58
N ASN A 171 15.61 -13.03 16.83
CA ASN A 171 14.56 -14.03 17.13
C ASN A 171 13.65 -13.71 18.34
N ASP A 172 13.01 -12.54 18.42
CA ASP A 172 12.01 -12.25 19.47
C ASP A 172 10.60 -12.04 18.91
N PRO A 173 9.69 -13.04 19.00
CA PRO A 173 8.30 -12.96 18.56
C PRO A 173 7.47 -11.88 19.28
N GLN A 174 7.83 -11.51 20.52
CA GLN A 174 7.04 -10.58 21.33
C GLN A 174 7.07 -9.14 20.80
N ARG A 175 8.04 -8.78 19.94
CA ARG A 175 8.14 -7.41 19.40
C ARG A 175 7.25 -7.11 18.19
N LEU A 176 6.77 -8.13 17.48
CA LEU A 176 5.75 -7.94 16.44
C LEU A 176 4.40 -7.56 17.06
N GLU A 177 4.07 -8.16 18.20
CA GLU A 177 2.93 -7.77 19.04
C GLU A 177 3.02 -6.31 19.46
N ILE A 178 4.21 -5.88 19.88
CA ILE A 178 4.44 -4.54 20.43
C ILE A 178 4.18 -3.45 19.39
N LEU A 179 4.41 -3.64 18.09
CA LEU A 179 4.17 -2.55 17.12
C LEU A 179 2.68 -2.36 16.75
N CYS A 180 1.95 -3.47 16.64
CA CYS A 180 0.49 -3.45 16.43
C CYS A 180 -0.24 -2.97 17.70
N LEU A 181 0.27 -3.32 18.89
CA LEU A 181 -0.37 -3.03 20.18
C LEU A 181 0.09 -1.72 20.85
N GLN A 182 1.29 -1.19 20.58
CA GLN A 182 1.75 0.07 21.21
C GLN A 182 0.92 1.31 20.83
N ASN A 183 -0.02 1.20 19.88
CA ASN A 183 -0.98 2.25 19.54
C ASN A 183 -2.43 1.92 19.92
N ALA A 184 -2.69 0.72 20.46
CA ALA A 184 -3.98 0.32 21.02
C ALA A 184 -3.85 0.31 22.55
N SER A 185 -4.44 1.31 23.21
CA SER A 185 -4.53 1.34 24.67
C SER A 185 -5.45 0.20 25.13
N ILE A 186 -4.88 -0.97 25.43
CA ILE A 186 -5.60 -2.06 26.10
C ILE A 186 -5.24 -1.98 27.59
N PRO A 187 -6.19 -1.69 28.50
CA PRO A 187 -5.93 -1.83 29.92
C PRO A 187 -5.71 -3.31 30.26
N PRO A 188 -4.80 -3.64 31.19
CA PRO A 188 -4.52 -5.03 31.53
C PRO A 188 -5.80 -5.68 32.07
N LEU A 189 -6.26 -6.74 31.40
CA LEU A 189 -7.11 -7.73 32.04
C LEU A 189 -6.22 -8.58 32.95
N PHE A 190 -6.74 -8.85 34.14
CA PHE A 190 -6.15 -9.59 35.26
C PHE A 190 -5.29 -8.76 36.24
N ALA A 191 -5.99 -8.24 37.25
CA ALA A 191 -5.60 -8.35 38.65
C ALA A 191 -6.78 -8.97 39.41
#